data_AF-A0A2S9E1M5-F1
#
_entry.id   AF-A0A2S9E1M5-F1
#
_cell.length_a   1.000
_cell.length_b   1.000
_cell.length_c   1.000
_cell.angle_alpha   90.00
_cell.angle_beta   90.00
_cell.angle_gamma   90.00
#
_symmetry.space_group_name_H-M   'P 1'
#
loop_
_entity.id
_entity.type
_entity.pdbx_description
1 polymer ?
#
loop_
_entity_poly.entity_id
_entity_poly.type
_entity_poly.pdbx_seq_one_letter_code
_entity_poly.pdbx_strand_id
1 'polypeptide(L)'
;MDVFAPSLAKAHELGLRPAEARLRFWSYAIDYSVGLAALLPAGIGYLLYLITGQYSTVPLVLTGASGLLLVIYLVVLLSLNGRKGSSPGKAAMRLRAVRLADFAAPGFLRILALALVFLGSQLIPVIGPLLLLLSCLFDRRHRRGWLDKLAGTYVIDIRSGIDSTNERVLARAKYLLARPDRDISEHLPALGTAAVESDFASRPRSSAGIVGAQNSDWQASAGGERRTGRRAALAFDDGSYIPVPASGLIGRAPVADAAPSGSLLIPLADPERLLSKNHLSFGRDGAEVWIMDLGSSNGTQLTVASGRPHNVPAGTRVHVHDGDSVQIGSRTFRITSQETDK
;
A
#
# COMPACT_ATOMS: atom_id res chain seq x y z
N MET A 1 -0.92 -35.47 -8.12
CA MET A 1 0.10 -34.40 -8.10
C MET A 1 -0.61 -33.08 -8.26
N ASP A 2 -0.41 -32.11 -7.38
CA ASP A 2 -1.05 -30.79 -7.47
C ASP A 2 -0.36 -30.00 -8.59
N VAL A 3 -1.04 -29.80 -9.72
CA VAL A 3 -0.55 -29.10 -10.91
C VAL A 3 -0.04 -27.70 -10.58
N PHE A 4 -0.51 -27.11 -9.48
CA PHE A 4 -0.15 -25.76 -9.06
C PHE A 4 0.89 -25.70 -7.94
N ALA A 5 1.48 -26.81 -7.50
CA ALA A 5 2.55 -26.82 -6.51
C ALA A 5 3.71 -25.84 -6.81
N PRO A 6 4.27 -25.78 -8.05
CA PRO A 6 5.33 -24.81 -8.35
C PRO A 6 4.85 -23.35 -8.31
N SER A 7 3.63 -23.09 -8.79
CA SER A 7 3.01 -21.76 -8.71
C SER A 7 2.81 -21.31 -7.26
N LEU A 8 2.46 -22.22 -6.35
CA LEU A 8 2.29 -21.92 -4.93
C LEU A 8 3.64 -21.59 -4.26
N ALA A 9 4.71 -22.31 -4.58
CA ALA A 9 6.04 -21.97 -4.10
C ALA A 9 6.47 -20.57 -4.57
N LYS A 10 6.31 -20.29 -5.87
CA LYS A 10 6.58 -18.98 -6.46
C LYS A 10 5.73 -17.86 -5.85
N ALA A 11 4.49 -18.15 -5.45
CA ALA A 11 3.64 -17.18 -4.77
C ALA A 11 4.26 -16.73 -3.43
N HIS A 12 4.82 -17.68 -2.67
CA HIS A 12 5.49 -17.37 -1.41
C HIS A 12 6.76 -16.53 -1.61
N GLU A 13 7.57 -16.84 -2.63
CA GLU A 13 8.75 -16.05 -3.00
C GLU A 13 8.37 -14.61 -3.36
N LEU A 14 7.27 -14.42 -4.10
CA LEU A 14 6.71 -13.11 -4.44
C LEU A 14 6.15 -12.33 -3.24
N GLY A 15 6.14 -12.91 -2.04
CA GLY A 15 5.58 -12.27 -0.85
C GLY A 15 4.05 -12.35 -0.77
N LEU A 16 3.41 -13.25 -1.51
CA LEU A 16 1.98 -13.51 -1.39
C LEU A 16 1.72 -14.37 -0.14
N ARG A 17 0.86 -13.88 0.74
CA ARG A 17 0.47 -14.58 1.97
C ARG A 17 -0.93 -15.17 1.81
N PRO A 18 -1.13 -16.47 2.11
CA PRO A 18 -2.46 -17.07 2.07
C PRO A 18 -3.37 -16.38 3.10
N ALA A 19 -4.61 -16.13 2.70
CA ALA A 19 -5.62 -15.63 3.62
C ALA A 19 -5.95 -16.68 4.70
N GLU A 20 -5.98 -16.26 5.95
CA GLU A 20 -6.38 -17.12 7.06
C GLU A 20 -7.85 -17.55 6.93
N ALA A 21 -8.16 -18.76 7.37
CA ALA A 21 -9.51 -19.33 7.23
C ALA A 21 -10.61 -18.46 7.87
N ARG A 22 -10.33 -17.80 9.00
CA ARG A 22 -11.29 -16.91 9.65
C ARG A 22 -11.65 -15.69 8.81
N LEU A 23 -10.65 -15.07 8.17
CA LEU A 23 -10.86 -13.90 7.31
C LEU A 23 -11.64 -14.28 6.06
N ARG A 24 -11.35 -15.47 5.51
CA ARG A 24 -12.09 -16.04 4.40
C ARG A 24 -13.55 -16.29 4.78
N PHE A 25 -13.80 -16.94 5.91
CA PHE A 25 -15.15 -17.17 6.42
C PHE A 25 -15.94 -15.87 6.54
N TRP A 26 -15.39 -14.84 7.20
CA TRP A 26 -16.05 -13.55 7.33
C TRP A 26 -16.27 -12.85 5.99
N SER A 27 -15.33 -12.96 5.05
CA SER A 27 -15.51 -12.42 3.70
C SER A 27 -16.71 -13.06 2.99
N TYR A 28 -16.87 -14.38 3.10
CA TYR A 28 -17.99 -15.10 2.50
C TYR A 28 -19.30 -14.84 3.22
N ALA A 29 -19.28 -14.72 4.55
CA ALA A 29 -20.45 -14.38 5.34
C ALA A 29 -21.03 -13.01 4.94
N ILE A 30 -20.17 -12.02 4.72
CA ILE A 30 -20.58 -10.68 4.24
C ILE A 30 -21.17 -10.77 2.83
N ASP A 31 -20.50 -11.45 1.90
CA ASP A 31 -21.02 -11.60 0.53
C ASP A 31 -22.38 -12.32 0.54
N TYR A 32 -22.52 -13.36 1.36
CA TYR A 32 -23.77 -14.10 1.51
C TYR A 32 -24.88 -13.27 2.14
N SER A 33 -24.57 -12.48 3.17
CA SER A 33 -25.57 -11.62 3.84
C SER A 33 -26.11 -10.54 2.92
N VAL A 34 -25.28 -9.98 2.02
CA VAL A 34 -25.75 -9.01 1.02
C VAL A 34 -26.71 -9.68 0.02
N GLY A 35 -26.38 -10.88 -0.45
CA GLY A 35 -27.28 -11.67 -1.30
C GLY A 35 -28.61 -12.01 -0.62
N LEU A 36 -28.57 -12.38 0.67
CA LEU A 36 -29.77 -12.65 1.45
C LEU A 36 -30.59 -11.38 1.70
N ALA A 37 -29.95 -10.23 1.93
CA ALA A 37 -30.63 -8.95 2.08
C ALA A 37 -31.39 -8.55 0.80
N ALA A 38 -30.85 -8.86 -0.38
CA ALA A 38 -31.54 -8.63 -1.66
C ALA A 38 -32.83 -9.46 -1.82
N LEU A 39 -32.97 -10.56 -1.08
CA LEU A 39 -34.18 -11.41 -1.05
C LEU A 39 -35.25 -10.93 -0.06
N LEU A 40 -34.97 -9.94 0.80
CA LEU A 40 -35.92 -9.48 1.81
C LEU A 40 -37.25 -8.99 1.23
N PRO A 41 -37.30 -8.17 0.15
CA PRO A 41 -38.56 -7.80 -0.49
C PRO A 41 -39.40 -9.01 -0.91
N ALA A 42 -38.82 -10.00 -1.60
CA ALA A 42 -39.51 -11.24 -1.97
C ALA A 42 -40.03 -12.00 -0.74
N GLY A 43 -39.25 -12.06 0.35
CA GLY A 43 -39.69 -12.69 1.61
C GLY A 43 -40.92 -11.99 2.21
N ILE A 44 -40.95 -10.65 2.19
CA ILE A 44 -42.11 -9.86 2.63
C ILE A 44 -43.30 -10.11 1.69
N GLY A 45 -43.09 -10.10 0.38
CA GLY A 45 -44.12 -10.39 -0.60
C GLY A 45 -44.74 -11.77 -0.42
N TYR A 46 -43.90 -12.78 -0.17
CA TYR A 46 -44.34 -14.14 0.13
C TYR A 46 -45.13 -14.22 1.44
N LEU A 47 -44.68 -13.54 2.50
CA LEU A 47 -45.42 -13.47 3.77
C LEU A 47 -46.80 -12.81 3.59
N LEU A 48 -46.89 -11.72 2.82
CA LEU A 48 -48.16 -11.08 2.50
C LEU A 48 -49.08 -12.01 1.71
N TYR A 49 -48.53 -12.80 0.79
CA TYR A 49 -49.30 -13.82 0.07
C TYR A 49 -49.85 -14.88 1.03
N LEU A 50 -49.04 -15.38 1.98
CA LEU A 50 -49.50 -16.36 2.96
C LEU A 50 -50.60 -15.82 3.89
N ILE A 51 -50.55 -14.53 4.24
CA ILE A 51 -51.55 -13.89 5.11
C ILE A 51 -52.85 -13.61 4.37
N THR A 52 -52.76 -13.11 3.13
CA THR A 52 -53.92 -12.62 2.36
C THR A 52 -54.57 -13.69 1.49
N GLY A 53 -53.86 -14.79 1.20
CA GLY A 53 -54.28 -15.82 0.26
C GLY A 53 -54.32 -15.38 -1.21
N GLN A 54 -53.92 -14.14 -1.51
CA GLN A 54 -53.98 -13.57 -2.86
C GLN A 54 -52.59 -13.13 -3.33
N TYR A 55 -52.20 -13.59 -4.52
CA TYR A 55 -50.98 -13.12 -5.17
C TYR A 55 -51.29 -11.85 -5.99
N SER A 56 -51.46 -10.74 -5.27
CA SER A 56 -51.84 -9.43 -5.82
C SER A 56 -50.61 -8.64 -6.34
N THR A 57 -50.83 -7.39 -6.76
CA THR A 57 -49.78 -6.52 -7.31
C THR A 57 -48.60 -6.32 -6.35
N VAL A 58 -48.84 -6.21 -5.04
CA VAL A 58 -47.78 -5.90 -4.06
C VAL A 58 -46.77 -7.06 -3.91
N PRO A 59 -47.18 -8.31 -3.60
CA PRO A 59 -46.26 -9.46 -3.60
C PRO A 59 -45.49 -9.65 -4.92
N LEU A 60 -46.15 -9.40 -6.06
CA LEU A 60 -45.52 -9.52 -7.38
C LEU A 60 -44.42 -8.47 -7.57
N VAL A 61 -44.70 -7.20 -7.27
CA VAL A 61 -43.72 -6.11 -7.38
C VAL A 61 -42.54 -6.33 -6.45
N LEU A 62 -42.78 -6.77 -5.20
CA LEU A 62 -41.71 -7.07 -4.24
C LEU A 62 -40.82 -8.22 -4.70
N THR A 63 -41.40 -9.27 -5.28
CA THR A 63 -40.66 -10.40 -5.84
C THR A 63 -39.81 -9.95 -7.05
N GLY A 64 -40.40 -9.16 -7.95
CA GLY A 64 -39.68 -8.57 -9.09
C GLY A 64 -38.53 -7.66 -8.65
N ALA A 65 -38.74 -6.84 -7.63
CA ALA A 65 -37.71 -5.97 -7.06
C ALA A 65 -36.53 -6.78 -6.50
N SER A 66 -36.78 -7.84 -5.73
CA SER A 66 -35.74 -8.76 -5.27
C SER A 66 -34.98 -9.43 -6.43
N GLY A 67 -35.70 -9.87 -7.48
CA GLY A 67 -35.08 -10.41 -8.68
C GLY A 67 -34.11 -9.42 -9.34
N LEU A 68 -34.54 -8.16 -9.49
CA LEU A 68 -33.70 -7.10 -10.05
C LEU A 68 -32.48 -6.82 -9.17
N LEU A 69 -32.66 -6.70 -7.85
CA LEU A 69 -31.56 -6.49 -6.90
C LEU A 69 -30.52 -7.61 -6.96
N LEU A 70 -30.97 -8.87 -7.05
CA LEU A 70 -30.08 -10.02 -7.20
C LEU A 70 -29.30 -9.99 -8.51
N VAL A 71 -29.94 -9.65 -9.63
CA VAL A 71 -29.24 -9.53 -10.92
C VAL A 71 -28.20 -8.43 -10.87
N ILE A 72 -28.55 -7.24 -10.34
CA ILE A 72 -27.60 -6.14 -10.15
C ILE A 72 -26.43 -6.58 -9.28
N TYR A 73 -26.72 -7.21 -8.13
CA TYR A 73 -25.71 -7.69 -7.21
C TYR A 73 -24.79 -8.73 -7.86
N LEU A 74 -25.34 -9.68 -8.61
CA LEU A 74 -24.57 -10.69 -9.35
C LEU A 74 -23.65 -10.05 -10.39
N VAL A 75 -24.15 -9.10 -11.19
CA VAL A 75 -23.34 -8.38 -12.19
C VAL A 75 -22.19 -7.63 -11.52
N VAL A 76 -22.46 -6.92 -10.43
CA VAL A 76 -21.43 -6.20 -9.66
C VAL A 76 -20.40 -7.18 -9.09
N LEU A 77 -20.86 -8.28 -8.48
CA LEU A 77 -19.99 -9.29 -7.88
C LEU A 77 -19.09 -9.97 -8.92
N LEU A 78 -19.65 -10.38 -10.06
CA LEU A 78 -18.91 -10.98 -11.17
C LEU A 78 -17.90 -9.99 -11.77
N SER A 79 -18.29 -8.73 -11.95
CA SER A 79 -17.43 -7.69 -12.51
C SER A 79 -16.25 -7.36 -11.58
N LEU A 80 -16.53 -7.09 -10.30
CA LEU A 80 -15.49 -6.75 -9.31
C LEU A 80 -14.55 -7.93 -9.06
N ASN A 81 -15.10 -9.13 -8.88
CA ASN A 81 -14.30 -10.29 -8.54
C ASN A 81 -13.52 -10.80 -9.77
N GLY A 82 -14.08 -10.67 -10.97
CA GLY A 82 -13.40 -10.99 -12.22
C GLY A 82 -12.27 -10.02 -12.57
N ARG A 83 -12.48 -8.71 -12.40
CA ARG A 83 -11.51 -7.66 -12.79
C ARG A 83 -10.49 -7.34 -11.71
N LYS A 84 -10.88 -7.38 -10.44
CA LYS A 84 -10.05 -6.94 -9.31
C LYS A 84 -9.78 -8.04 -8.29
N GLY A 85 -10.31 -9.26 -8.48
CA GLY A 85 -10.22 -10.29 -7.45
C GLY A 85 -10.92 -9.92 -6.14
N SER A 86 -11.81 -8.92 -6.16
CA SER A 86 -12.45 -8.36 -4.97
C SER A 86 -13.95 -8.56 -5.02
N SER A 87 -14.54 -8.94 -3.89
CA SER A 87 -15.96 -8.81 -3.59
C SER A 87 -16.15 -7.86 -2.40
N PRO A 88 -17.37 -7.42 -2.06
CA PRO A 88 -17.60 -6.59 -0.88
C PRO A 88 -16.98 -7.17 0.41
N GLY A 89 -17.16 -8.46 0.66
CA GLY A 89 -16.58 -9.14 1.81
C GLY A 89 -15.05 -9.26 1.73
N LYS A 90 -14.48 -9.56 0.55
CA LYS A 90 -13.03 -9.57 0.39
C LYS A 90 -12.43 -8.18 0.55
N ALA A 91 -13.08 -7.13 0.07
CA ALA A 91 -12.65 -5.75 0.27
C ALA A 91 -12.65 -5.39 1.76
N ALA A 92 -13.72 -5.74 2.48
CA ALA A 92 -13.83 -5.51 3.93
C ALA A 92 -12.72 -6.24 4.72
N MET A 93 -12.41 -7.48 4.32
CA MET A 93 -11.37 -8.30 4.96
C MET A 93 -9.96 -8.05 4.43
N ARG A 94 -9.77 -7.09 3.51
CA ARG A 94 -8.48 -6.84 2.81
C ARG A 94 -7.91 -8.11 2.19
N LEU A 95 -8.74 -8.82 1.44
CA LEU A 95 -8.40 -10.01 0.68
C LEU A 95 -8.50 -9.75 -0.82
N ARG A 96 -7.74 -10.53 -1.59
CA ARG A 96 -7.80 -10.57 -3.06
C ARG A 96 -7.76 -12.01 -3.55
N ALA A 97 -8.60 -12.35 -4.51
CA ALA A 97 -8.50 -13.60 -5.25
C ALA A 97 -7.63 -13.39 -6.48
N VAL A 98 -6.61 -14.23 -6.66
CA VAL A 98 -5.66 -14.12 -7.78
C VAL A 98 -5.54 -15.46 -8.49
N ARG A 99 -5.20 -15.43 -9.78
CA ARG A 99 -4.99 -16.62 -10.59
C ARG A 99 -3.59 -17.18 -10.37
N LEU A 100 -3.44 -18.48 -10.15
CA LEU A 100 -2.13 -19.09 -9.87
C LEU A 100 -1.19 -19.17 -11.09
N ALA A 101 -1.71 -18.98 -12.31
CA ALA A 101 -0.89 -19.00 -13.52
C ALA A 101 0.04 -17.79 -13.62
N ASP A 102 -0.45 -16.61 -13.24
CA ASP A 102 0.23 -15.32 -13.48
C ASP A 102 0.12 -14.31 -12.33
N PHE A 103 -0.63 -14.66 -11.27
CA PHE A 103 -0.94 -13.84 -10.10
C PHE A 103 -1.79 -12.60 -10.38
N ALA A 104 -2.42 -12.53 -11.56
CA ALA A 104 -3.35 -11.48 -11.94
C ALA A 104 -4.77 -11.73 -11.41
N ALA A 105 -5.70 -10.83 -11.73
CA ALA A 105 -7.11 -11.02 -11.42
C ALA A 105 -7.67 -12.31 -12.08
N PRO A 106 -8.66 -12.97 -11.47
CA PRO A 106 -9.14 -14.28 -11.92
C PRO A 106 -9.75 -14.30 -13.33
N GLY A 107 -10.35 -13.19 -13.76
CA GLY A 107 -11.08 -13.07 -15.02
C GLY A 107 -12.57 -13.45 -14.90
N PHE A 108 -13.40 -12.82 -15.72
CA PHE A 108 -14.87 -12.91 -15.64
C PHE A 108 -15.39 -14.35 -15.79
N LEU A 109 -14.97 -15.08 -16.83
CA LEU A 109 -15.49 -16.43 -17.13
C LEU A 109 -15.22 -17.44 -16.00
N ARG A 110 -14.06 -17.35 -15.34
CA ARG A 110 -13.74 -18.23 -14.21
C ARG A 110 -14.65 -17.95 -13.02
N ILE A 111 -14.88 -16.67 -12.72
CA ILE A 111 -15.77 -16.28 -11.63
C ILE A 111 -17.23 -16.65 -11.97
N LEU A 112 -17.65 -16.51 -13.22
CA LEU A 112 -18.96 -16.97 -13.66
C LEU A 112 -19.13 -18.48 -13.46
N ALA A 113 -18.16 -19.30 -13.87
CA ALA A 113 -18.19 -20.73 -13.66
C ALA A 113 -18.28 -21.08 -12.16
N LEU A 114 -17.50 -20.41 -11.31
CA LEU A 114 -17.59 -20.60 -9.85
C LEU A 114 -18.93 -20.15 -9.28
N ALA A 115 -19.52 -19.07 -9.79
CA ALA A 115 -20.84 -18.61 -9.37
C ALA A 115 -21.92 -19.63 -9.73
N LEU A 116 -21.83 -20.28 -10.90
CA LEU A 116 -22.74 -21.36 -11.29
C LEU A 116 -22.57 -22.61 -10.41
N VAL A 117 -21.33 -22.99 -10.07
CA VAL A 117 -21.08 -24.10 -9.14
C VAL A 117 -21.63 -23.79 -7.75
N PHE A 118 -21.41 -22.56 -7.27
CA PHE A 118 -21.98 -22.12 -5.99
C PHE A 118 -23.51 -22.09 -6.03
N LEU A 119 -24.11 -21.63 -7.14
CA LEU A 119 -25.56 -21.70 -7.34
C LEU A 119 -26.06 -23.14 -7.33
N GLY A 120 -25.37 -24.07 -7.99
CA GLY A 120 -25.69 -25.49 -7.95
C GLY A 120 -25.62 -26.11 -6.55
N SER A 121 -24.75 -25.59 -5.68
CA SER A 121 -24.68 -26.06 -4.29
C SER A 121 -25.95 -25.76 -3.48
N GLN A 122 -26.76 -24.80 -3.93
CA GLN A 122 -28.03 -24.45 -3.28
C GLN A 122 -29.11 -25.52 -3.44
N LEU A 123 -28.89 -26.57 -4.25
CA LEU A 123 -29.77 -27.74 -4.34
C LEU A 123 -29.92 -28.47 -2.99
N ILE A 124 -28.91 -28.39 -2.12
CA ILE A 124 -28.99 -28.81 -0.72
C ILE A 124 -28.88 -27.54 0.13
N PRO A 125 -30.01 -26.91 0.50
CA PRO A 125 -30.01 -25.62 1.17
C PRO A 125 -29.18 -25.66 2.45
N VAL A 126 -28.47 -24.56 2.72
CA VAL A 126 -27.59 -24.39 3.88
C VAL A 126 -26.34 -25.27 3.84
N ILE A 127 -26.49 -26.60 3.77
CA ILE A 127 -25.38 -27.56 3.86
C ILE A 127 -24.45 -27.44 2.64
N GLY A 128 -24.99 -27.40 1.42
CA GLY A 128 -24.18 -27.32 0.20
C GLY A 128 -23.26 -26.11 0.16
N PRO A 129 -23.78 -24.87 0.32
CA PRO A 129 -22.96 -23.67 0.39
C PRO A 129 -21.99 -23.70 1.57
N LEU A 130 -22.44 -24.12 2.75
CA LEU A 130 -21.61 -24.15 3.95
C LEU A 130 -20.40 -25.08 3.78
N LEU A 131 -20.59 -26.26 3.19
CA LEU A 131 -19.50 -27.20 2.89
C LEU A 131 -18.49 -26.59 1.90
N LEU A 132 -18.96 -25.92 0.84
CA LEU A 132 -18.06 -25.24 -0.10
C LEU A 132 -17.24 -24.14 0.58
N LEU A 133 -17.84 -23.37 1.48
CA LEU A 133 -17.16 -22.29 2.21
C LEU A 133 -16.15 -22.82 3.24
N LEU A 134 -16.53 -23.86 3.98
CA LEU A 134 -15.66 -24.50 4.99
C LEU A 134 -14.57 -25.39 4.37
N SER A 135 -14.65 -25.69 3.07
CA SER A 135 -13.66 -26.53 2.38
C SER A 135 -12.21 -26.03 2.50
N CYS A 136 -12.01 -24.72 2.73
CA CYS A 136 -10.68 -24.14 2.95
C CYS A 136 -10.01 -24.62 4.26
N LEU A 137 -10.78 -25.13 5.22
CA LEU A 137 -10.27 -25.69 6.47
C LEU A 137 -9.60 -27.05 6.27
N PHE A 138 -9.99 -27.79 5.23
CA PHE A 138 -9.41 -29.09 4.91
C PHE A 138 -8.01 -28.99 4.30
N ASP A 139 -7.64 -27.84 3.74
CA ASP A 139 -6.30 -27.57 3.23
C ASP A 139 -5.48 -26.77 4.24
N ARG A 140 -4.80 -27.44 5.17
CA ARG A 140 -4.05 -26.73 6.24
C ARG A 140 -2.82 -25.98 5.72
N ARG A 141 -2.24 -26.42 4.60
CA ARG A 141 -0.95 -25.89 4.09
C ARG A 141 -1.15 -24.62 3.28
N HIS A 142 -2.12 -24.60 2.37
CA HIS A 142 -2.35 -23.48 1.46
C HIS A 142 -3.70 -22.80 1.68
N ARG A 143 -4.55 -23.35 2.56
CA ARG A 143 -5.87 -22.79 2.91
C ARG A 143 -6.77 -22.58 1.70
N ARG A 144 -6.60 -23.37 0.63
CA ARG A 144 -7.41 -23.30 -0.61
C ARG A 144 -8.71 -24.10 -0.47
N GLY A 145 -9.83 -23.44 -0.73
CA GLY A 145 -11.13 -24.12 -0.80
C GLY A 145 -11.29 -24.90 -2.11
N TRP A 146 -12.31 -25.75 -2.19
CA TRP A 146 -12.61 -26.52 -3.40
C TRP A 146 -12.90 -25.62 -4.60
N LEU A 147 -13.59 -24.49 -4.39
CA LEU A 147 -13.82 -23.49 -5.43
C LEU A 147 -12.49 -22.89 -5.95
N ASP A 148 -11.51 -22.68 -5.08
CA ASP A 148 -10.21 -22.18 -5.51
C ASP A 148 -9.41 -23.21 -6.30
N LYS A 149 -9.55 -24.49 -5.92
CA LYS A 149 -8.94 -25.61 -6.62
C LYS A 149 -9.52 -25.74 -8.01
N LEU A 150 -10.85 -25.64 -8.13
CA LEU A 150 -11.57 -25.71 -9.40
C LEU A 150 -11.20 -24.55 -10.35
N ALA A 151 -11.10 -23.32 -9.85
CA ALA A 151 -10.78 -22.16 -10.69
C ALA A 151 -9.28 -21.90 -10.88
N GLY A 152 -8.41 -22.65 -10.20
CA GLY A 152 -6.98 -22.35 -10.16
C GLY A 152 -6.68 -20.98 -9.55
N THR A 153 -7.47 -20.58 -8.54
CA THR A 153 -7.29 -19.31 -7.82
C THR A 153 -6.62 -19.52 -6.48
N TYR A 154 -6.15 -18.41 -5.92
CA TYR A 154 -5.52 -18.33 -4.62
C TYR A 154 -5.97 -17.04 -3.94
N VAL A 155 -6.50 -17.15 -2.72
CA VAL A 155 -6.96 -15.98 -1.97
C VAL A 155 -5.83 -15.52 -1.06
N ILE A 156 -5.36 -14.31 -1.32
CA ILE A 156 -4.24 -13.69 -0.63
C ILE A 156 -4.75 -12.62 0.34
N ASP A 157 -4.02 -12.43 1.44
CA ASP A 157 -4.19 -11.33 2.37
C ASP A 157 -3.26 -10.18 1.99
N ILE A 158 -3.83 -9.04 1.61
CA ILE A 158 -3.06 -7.85 1.20
C ILE A 158 -2.67 -6.97 2.39
N ARG A 159 -3.07 -7.32 3.62
CA ARG A 159 -2.56 -6.67 4.84
C ARG A 159 -1.19 -7.22 5.24
N SER A 160 -0.99 -8.53 5.05
CA SER A 160 0.25 -9.24 5.41
C SER A 160 1.18 -9.52 4.23
N GLY A 161 0.71 -9.32 2.99
CA GLY A 161 1.47 -9.53 1.76
C GLY A 161 1.19 -8.48 0.70
N ILE A 162 1.80 -8.67 -0.48
CA ILE A 162 1.65 -7.74 -1.60
C ILE A 162 0.28 -7.88 -2.28
N ASP A 163 -0.25 -6.78 -2.84
CA ASP A 163 -1.41 -6.82 -3.73
C ASP A 163 -0.99 -7.08 -5.18
N SER A 164 -1.02 -8.35 -5.60
CA SER A 164 -0.65 -8.73 -6.98
C SER A 164 -1.71 -8.38 -8.03
N THR A 165 -2.91 -7.95 -7.62
CA THR A 165 -3.91 -7.45 -8.59
C THR A 165 -3.52 -6.08 -9.14
N ASN A 166 -2.60 -5.37 -8.47
CA ASN A 166 -1.95 -4.19 -9.01
C ASN A 166 -0.74 -4.60 -9.85
N GLU A 167 -0.84 -4.44 -11.16
CA GLU A 167 0.20 -4.82 -12.13
C GLU A 167 1.55 -4.19 -11.82
N ARG A 168 1.58 -2.95 -11.33
CA ARG A 168 2.84 -2.23 -11.01
C ARG A 168 3.54 -2.85 -9.80
N VAL A 169 2.77 -3.19 -8.76
CA VAL A 169 3.28 -3.83 -7.54
C VAL A 169 3.80 -5.22 -7.87
N LEU A 170 3.06 -5.98 -8.66
CA LEU A 170 3.49 -7.30 -9.11
C LEU A 170 4.74 -7.25 -9.99
N ALA A 171 4.82 -6.29 -10.92
CA ALA A 171 5.99 -6.09 -11.77
C ALA A 171 7.23 -5.74 -10.93
N ARG A 172 7.08 -4.85 -9.95
CA ARG A 172 8.14 -4.49 -8.99
C ARG A 172 8.60 -5.70 -8.18
N ALA A 173 7.67 -6.49 -7.64
CA ALA A 173 8.03 -7.69 -6.88
C ALA A 173 8.78 -8.73 -7.72
N LYS A 174 8.32 -8.96 -8.97
CA LYS A 174 9.02 -9.83 -9.93
C LYS A 174 10.41 -9.30 -10.26
N TYR A 175 10.55 -7.99 -10.46
CA TYR A 175 11.84 -7.35 -10.74
C TYR A 175 12.81 -7.50 -9.56
N LEU A 176 12.35 -7.27 -8.33
CA LEU A 176 13.18 -7.40 -7.13
C LEU A 176 13.67 -8.83 -6.92
N LEU A 177 12.84 -9.84 -7.18
CA LEU A 177 13.26 -11.24 -7.12
C LEU A 177 14.21 -11.66 -8.24
N ALA A 178 14.06 -11.08 -9.43
CA ALA A 178 14.91 -11.38 -10.58
C ALA A 178 16.27 -10.68 -10.50
N ARG A 179 16.41 -9.66 -9.63
CA ARG A 179 17.66 -8.95 -9.43
C ARG A 179 18.67 -9.94 -8.82
N PRO A 180 19.84 -10.18 -9.44
CA PRO A 180 20.90 -10.88 -8.74
C PRO A 180 21.25 -10.06 -7.50
N ASP A 181 21.33 -10.70 -6.33
CA ASP A 181 21.82 -10.06 -5.12
C ASP A 181 23.16 -9.41 -5.47
N ARG A 182 23.16 -8.09 -5.65
CA ARG A 182 24.40 -7.34 -5.58
C ARG A 182 24.74 -7.36 -4.11
N ASP A 183 25.69 -8.20 -3.76
CA ASP A 183 26.36 -8.11 -2.48
C ASP A 183 26.74 -6.64 -2.28
N ILE A 184 26.07 -5.98 -1.35
CA ILE A 184 26.35 -4.59 -0.95
C ILE A 184 27.80 -4.49 -0.40
N SER A 185 28.43 -5.65 -0.18
CA SER A 185 29.83 -5.86 0.17
C SER A 185 30.82 -5.70 -0.99
N GLU A 186 30.38 -5.58 -2.25
CA GLU A 186 31.27 -5.12 -3.31
C GLU A 186 31.74 -3.72 -2.93
N HIS A 187 33.03 -3.61 -2.60
CA HIS A 187 33.74 -2.37 -2.30
C HIS A 187 33.38 -1.30 -3.33
N LEU A 188 32.36 -0.50 -3.01
CA LEU A 188 32.16 0.78 -3.65
C LEU A 188 33.45 1.56 -3.40
N PRO A 189 34.18 2.01 -4.43
CA PRO A 189 35.35 2.83 -4.21
C PRO A 189 34.90 4.02 -3.36
N ALA A 190 35.52 4.16 -2.19
CA ALA A 190 35.22 5.27 -1.30
C ALA A 190 35.43 6.56 -2.10
N LEU A 191 34.35 7.30 -2.36
CA LEU A 191 34.43 8.66 -2.89
C LEU A 191 35.05 9.65 -1.88
N GLY A 192 35.45 9.16 -0.70
CA GLY A 192 36.31 9.87 0.22
C GLY A 192 37.75 9.82 -0.28
N THR A 193 38.18 10.94 -0.85
CA THR A 193 39.55 11.45 -0.99
C THR A 193 40.68 10.46 -0.65
N ALA A 194 40.86 9.42 -1.47
CA ALA A 194 42.19 8.86 -1.61
C ALA A 194 42.96 9.86 -2.47
N ALA A 195 43.91 10.58 -1.84
CA ALA A 195 44.89 11.38 -2.55
C ALA A 195 45.75 10.44 -3.41
N VAL A 196 45.22 10.10 -4.59
CA VAL A 196 45.98 9.45 -5.65
C VAL A 196 46.44 10.58 -6.55
N GLU A 197 47.70 10.96 -6.40
CA GLU A 197 48.44 11.69 -7.43
C GLU A 197 48.30 10.91 -8.74
N SER A 198 47.34 11.33 -9.55
CA SER A 198 47.12 10.80 -10.87
C SER A 198 46.99 11.99 -11.80
N ASP A 199 47.86 11.96 -12.80
CA ASP A 199 48.14 12.99 -13.78
C ASP A 199 46.98 13.10 -14.80
N PHE A 200 45.77 13.33 -14.30
CA PHE A 200 44.60 13.54 -15.14
C PHE A 200 44.63 14.98 -15.66
N ALA A 201 45.31 15.14 -16.78
CA ALA A 201 45.22 16.32 -17.62
C ALA A 201 43.75 16.76 -17.74
N SER A 202 43.49 17.99 -17.33
CA SER A 202 42.18 18.63 -17.30
C SER A 202 41.54 18.62 -18.69
N ARG A 203 40.69 17.63 -18.97
CA ARG A 203 39.77 17.71 -20.11
C ARG A 203 38.70 18.76 -19.78
N PRO A 204 38.33 19.63 -20.75
CA PRO A 204 37.26 20.59 -20.55
C PRO A 204 35.96 19.85 -20.25
N ARG A 205 35.33 20.18 -19.12
CA ARG A 205 34.03 19.64 -18.72
C ARG A 205 33.02 19.98 -19.82
N SER A 206 32.31 18.98 -20.32
CA SER A 206 31.20 19.20 -21.26
C SER A 206 30.12 20.04 -20.59
N SER A 207 29.81 21.20 -21.17
CA SER A 207 28.78 22.15 -20.72
C SER A 207 27.37 21.67 -21.10
N ALA A 208 27.02 20.45 -20.71
CA ALA A 208 25.62 20.02 -20.74
C ALA A 208 24.91 20.70 -19.56
N GLY A 209 24.38 21.90 -19.80
CA GLY A 209 23.72 22.73 -18.81
C GLY A 209 22.51 22.04 -18.20
N ILE A 210 22.48 21.96 -16.87
CA ILE A 210 21.26 21.71 -16.12
C ILE A 210 20.36 22.94 -16.28
N VAL A 211 19.24 22.79 -16.98
CA VAL A 211 18.19 23.82 -17.01
C VAL A 211 17.43 23.74 -15.70
N GLY A 212 17.99 24.35 -14.66
CA GLY A 212 17.27 24.71 -13.44
C GLY A 212 16.56 26.04 -13.67
N ALA A 213 15.25 26.06 -13.45
CA ALA A 213 14.45 27.27 -13.55
C ALA A 213 15.08 28.40 -12.73
N GLN A 214 15.34 29.51 -13.40
CA GLN A 214 15.76 30.77 -12.80
C GLN A 214 14.64 31.25 -11.88
N ASN A 215 14.92 31.39 -10.59
CA ASN A 215 14.36 32.46 -9.79
C ASN A 215 15.45 32.91 -8.80
N SER A 216 15.81 34.17 -9.00
CA SER A 216 16.77 35.00 -8.28
C SER A 216 16.36 35.22 -6.83
N ASP A 217 17.34 35.23 -5.93
CA ASP A 217 17.61 36.32 -4.97
C ASP A 217 18.75 35.91 -4.02
N TRP A 218 19.98 35.89 -4.55
CA TRP A 218 21.20 35.84 -3.74
C TRP A 218 21.63 37.27 -3.40
N GLN A 219 20.89 37.94 -2.52
CA GLN A 219 21.50 39.00 -1.74
C GLN A 219 22.29 38.37 -0.60
N ALA A 220 23.61 38.38 -0.75
CA ALA A 220 24.55 38.08 0.31
C ALA A 220 24.42 39.15 1.40
N SER A 221 23.75 38.85 2.50
CA SER A 221 23.98 39.57 3.75
C SER A 221 25.27 39.05 4.37
N ALA A 222 26.33 39.83 4.17
CA ALA A 222 27.54 39.78 4.97
C ALA A 222 27.23 40.16 6.42
N GLY A 223 27.77 39.40 7.38
CA GLY A 223 27.81 39.78 8.80
C GLY A 223 27.07 38.81 9.72
N GLY A 224 27.80 37.83 10.27
CA GLY A 224 27.31 36.96 11.34
C GLY A 224 28.38 35.95 11.72
N GLU A 225 28.94 36.09 12.93
CA GLU A 225 30.03 35.34 13.55
C GLU A 225 30.19 33.87 13.09
N ARG A 226 31.43 33.52 12.70
CA ARG A 226 31.86 32.13 12.49
C ARG A 226 31.85 31.38 13.82
N ARG A 227 30.72 30.75 14.13
CA ARG A 227 30.67 29.65 15.11
C ARG A 227 30.93 28.34 14.37
N THR A 228 31.97 27.62 14.77
CA THR A 228 32.17 26.19 14.47
C THR A 228 30.99 25.43 15.06
N GLY A 229 29.93 25.30 14.27
CA GLY A 229 28.69 24.65 14.68
C GLY A 229 28.50 23.37 13.90
N ARG A 230 28.34 22.26 14.60
CA ARG A 230 27.89 20.98 14.02
C ARG A 230 26.58 21.27 13.26
N ARG A 231 26.59 21.06 11.94
CA ARG A 231 25.41 21.35 11.10
C ARG A 231 24.61 20.06 10.93
N ALA A 232 23.38 20.08 11.45
CA ALA A 232 22.46 18.99 11.22
C ALA A 232 22.01 18.95 9.76
N ALA A 233 21.86 17.74 9.23
CA ALA A 233 21.40 17.44 7.90
C ALA A 233 20.43 16.24 7.94
N LEU A 234 19.52 16.21 6.97
CA LEU A 234 18.64 15.08 6.70
C LEU A 234 19.30 14.20 5.64
N ALA A 235 19.61 12.96 5.99
CA ALA A 235 20.17 11.95 5.09
C ALA A 235 19.05 11.03 4.60
N PHE A 236 18.67 11.14 3.32
CA PHE A 236 17.56 10.36 2.75
C PHE A 236 17.99 8.97 2.27
N ASP A 237 17.02 8.09 2.09
CA ASP A 237 17.15 6.73 1.57
C ASP A 237 17.73 6.64 0.14
N ASP A 238 17.64 7.73 -0.64
CA ASP A 238 18.27 7.85 -1.96
C ASP A 238 19.72 8.38 -1.92
N GLY A 239 20.27 8.59 -0.72
CA GLY A 239 21.63 9.06 -0.51
C GLY A 239 21.79 10.58 -0.59
N SER A 240 20.70 11.34 -0.79
CA SER A 240 20.76 12.80 -0.73
C SER A 240 20.90 13.32 0.72
N TYR A 241 21.65 14.41 0.88
CA TYR A 241 21.86 15.07 2.16
C TYR A 241 21.41 16.52 2.07
N ILE A 242 20.47 16.91 2.93
CA ILE A 242 19.90 18.26 2.94
C ILE A 242 20.18 18.91 4.30
N PRO A 243 21.00 19.98 4.38
CA PRO A 243 21.21 20.71 5.61
C PRO A 243 19.89 21.21 6.21
N VAL A 244 19.72 21.10 7.52
CA VAL A 244 18.50 21.53 8.21
C VAL A 244 18.50 23.06 8.32
N PRO A 245 17.55 23.77 7.67
CA PRO A 245 17.40 25.22 7.76
C PRO A 245 16.65 25.61 9.06
N ALA A 246 16.34 26.89 9.21
CA ALA A 246 15.50 27.36 10.32
C ALA A 246 14.09 26.73 10.28
N SER A 247 13.52 26.56 9.09
CA SER A 247 12.20 25.95 8.86
C SER A 247 12.12 25.35 7.47
N GLY A 248 11.36 24.25 7.33
CA GLY A 248 11.13 23.54 6.08
C GLY A 248 9.90 22.65 6.12
N LEU A 249 9.46 22.24 4.93
CA LEU A 249 8.32 21.35 4.70
C LEU A 249 8.73 20.17 3.82
N ILE A 250 8.27 18.99 4.20
CA ILE A 250 8.40 17.76 3.42
C ILE A 250 7.01 17.26 3.02
N GLY A 251 6.87 16.84 1.77
CA GLY A 251 5.66 16.19 1.30
C GLY A 251 5.74 15.82 -0.17
N ARG A 252 4.66 15.26 -0.73
CA ARG A 252 4.63 14.89 -2.15
C ARG A 252 4.60 16.09 -3.11
N ALA A 253 4.07 17.22 -2.63
CA ALA A 253 3.88 18.45 -3.38
C ALA A 253 3.70 19.60 -2.36
N PRO A 254 4.77 19.97 -1.64
CA PRO A 254 4.70 20.92 -0.55
C PRO A 254 4.36 22.33 -1.05
N VAL A 255 3.53 23.06 -0.30
CA VAL A 255 3.09 24.43 -0.60
C VAL A 255 3.44 25.35 0.56
N ALA A 256 4.06 26.49 0.24
CA ALA A 256 4.62 27.43 1.22
C ALA A 256 3.59 28.08 2.14
N ASP A 257 2.31 28.16 1.75
CA ASP A 257 1.23 28.76 2.56
C ASP A 257 1.09 28.13 3.97
N ALA A 258 1.60 26.91 4.15
CA ALA A 258 1.58 26.19 5.42
C ALA A 258 2.85 26.35 6.28
N ALA A 259 3.79 27.21 5.89
CA ALA A 259 5.05 27.43 6.62
C ALA A 259 5.50 28.91 6.62
N PRO A 260 6.38 29.30 7.55
CA PRO A 260 6.99 30.63 7.55
C PRO A 260 7.67 30.96 6.21
N SER A 261 7.64 32.24 5.83
CA SER A 261 8.29 32.73 4.60
C SER A 261 9.77 32.35 4.56
N GLY A 262 10.22 31.80 3.42
CA GLY A 262 11.59 31.32 3.25
C GLY A 262 11.84 29.88 3.72
N SER A 263 10.79 29.12 4.06
CA SER A 263 10.91 27.70 4.41
C SER A 263 11.38 26.84 3.22
N LEU A 264 12.32 25.93 3.47
CA LEU A 264 12.79 24.98 2.46
C LEU A 264 11.71 23.95 2.13
N LEU A 265 11.32 23.85 0.87
CA LEU A 265 10.34 22.87 0.42
C LEU A 265 11.05 21.66 -0.18
N ILE A 266 10.85 20.48 0.40
CA ILE A 266 11.43 19.22 -0.06
C ILE A 266 10.32 18.34 -0.66
N PRO A 267 10.15 18.34 -2.00
CA PRO A 267 9.24 17.42 -2.65
C PRO A 267 9.85 16.01 -2.68
N LEU A 268 9.15 15.04 -2.12
CA LEU A 268 9.52 13.63 -2.22
C LEU A 268 8.63 12.92 -3.23
N ALA A 269 9.26 12.20 -4.16
CA ALA A 269 8.56 11.35 -5.11
C ALA A 269 7.75 10.29 -4.36
N ASP A 270 6.44 10.32 -4.57
CA ASP A 270 5.48 9.47 -3.86
C ASP A 270 4.43 8.91 -4.85
N PRO A 271 4.83 7.92 -5.67
CA PRO A 271 3.95 7.34 -6.67
C PRO A 271 2.76 6.59 -6.05
N GLU A 272 2.88 6.16 -4.79
CA GLU A 272 1.85 5.42 -4.05
C GLU A 272 0.89 6.34 -3.28
N ARG A 273 1.11 7.66 -3.31
CA ARG A 273 0.30 8.68 -2.61
C ARG A 273 0.24 8.46 -1.09
N LEU A 274 1.33 7.95 -0.50
CA LEU A 274 1.47 7.72 0.93
C LEU A 274 1.92 8.96 1.72
N LEU A 275 2.40 9.99 1.03
CA LEU A 275 2.77 11.29 1.57
C LEU A 275 1.66 12.30 1.30
N SER A 276 1.37 13.13 2.29
CA SER A 276 0.46 14.26 2.15
C SER A 276 1.13 15.35 1.32
N LYS A 277 0.34 16.30 0.78
CA LYS A 277 0.89 17.48 0.07
C LYS A 277 1.92 18.20 0.96
N ASN A 278 1.50 18.56 2.17
CA ASN A 278 2.34 18.93 3.30
C ASN A 278 2.21 17.80 4.33
N HIS A 279 3.28 17.06 4.61
CA HIS A 279 3.25 15.89 5.50
C HIS A 279 3.94 16.18 6.83
N LEU A 280 5.15 16.74 6.75
CA LEU A 280 5.99 17.02 7.91
C LEU A 280 6.55 18.44 7.79
N SER A 281 6.56 19.20 8.88
CA SER A 281 7.43 20.36 9.02
C SER A 281 8.63 20.03 9.87
N PHE A 282 9.74 20.68 9.59
CA PHE A 282 10.99 20.49 10.30
C PHE A 282 11.74 21.81 10.39
N GLY A 283 12.71 21.88 11.29
CA GLY A 283 13.53 23.07 11.43
C GLY A 283 14.53 22.92 12.55
N ARG A 284 15.15 24.04 12.93
CA ARG A 284 15.99 24.09 14.11
C ARG A 284 15.58 25.24 15.01
N ASP A 285 15.60 24.98 16.31
CA ASP A 285 15.55 26.00 17.34
C ASP A 285 16.95 26.04 17.99
N GLY A 286 17.80 26.95 17.52
CA GLY A 286 19.21 27.01 17.94
C GLY A 286 20.05 25.84 17.40
N ALA A 287 20.49 24.94 18.29
CA ALA A 287 21.27 23.74 17.95
C ALA A 287 20.41 22.47 17.84
N GLU A 288 19.16 22.52 18.30
CA GLU A 288 18.28 21.36 18.33
C GLU A 288 17.41 21.29 17.07
N VAL A 289 17.33 20.10 16.47
CA VAL A 289 16.46 19.83 15.33
C VAL A 289 15.11 19.39 15.85
N TRP A 290 14.05 19.92 15.26
CA TRP A 290 12.68 19.51 15.55
C TRP A 290 11.97 19.06 14.29
N ILE A 291 11.02 18.16 14.46
CA ILE A 291 10.05 17.73 13.44
C ILE A 291 8.63 17.86 14.00
N MET A 292 7.65 18.03 13.13
CA MET A 292 6.24 18.08 13.49
C MET A 292 5.39 17.51 12.35
N ASP A 293 4.57 16.52 12.67
CA ASP A 293 3.59 15.98 11.72
C ASP A 293 2.46 17.00 11.51
N LEU A 294 2.11 17.28 10.25
CA LEU A 294 1.11 18.29 9.88
C LEU A 294 -0.31 17.71 9.74
N GLY A 295 -0.63 16.66 10.48
CA GLY A 295 -1.91 15.94 10.35
C GLY A 295 -1.91 15.05 9.12
N SER A 296 -0.80 14.35 8.89
CA SER A 296 -0.63 13.52 7.72
C SER A 296 -1.56 12.30 7.74
N SER A 297 -2.00 11.82 6.56
CA SER A 297 -2.99 10.74 6.49
C SER A 297 -2.43 9.37 6.93
N ASN A 298 -1.12 9.17 6.82
CA ASN A 298 -0.45 7.91 7.17
C ASN A 298 0.44 8.03 8.42
N GLY A 299 0.54 9.22 9.00
CA GLY A 299 1.37 9.50 10.16
C GLY A 299 2.87 9.55 9.86
N THR A 300 3.60 10.10 10.83
CA THR A 300 5.07 10.13 10.88
C THR A 300 5.54 9.20 12.00
N GLN A 301 6.53 8.34 11.72
CA GLN A 301 7.16 7.48 12.73
C GLN A 301 8.59 7.91 13.00
N LEU A 302 8.95 8.02 14.28
CA LEU A 302 10.29 8.32 14.76
C LEU A 302 10.90 7.08 15.43
N THR A 303 12.11 6.73 15.04
CA THR A 303 12.92 5.69 15.67
C THR A 303 14.19 6.33 16.22
N VAL A 304 14.26 6.41 17.54
CA VAL A 304 15.47 6.88 18.25
C VAL A 304 16.56 5.83 18.10
N ALA A 305 17.84 6.22 18.03
CA ALA A 305 19.00 5.39 17.67
C ALA A 305 19.13 3.98 18.33
N SER A 306 18.35 3.65 19.35
CA SER A 306 18.28 2.34 20.03
C SER A 306 16.85 1.92 20.45
N GLY A 307 15.81 2.62 20.00
CA GLY A 307 14.43 2.46 20.45
C GLY A 307 13.51 1.73 19.46
N ARG A 308 12.30 1.40 19.91
CA ARG A 308 11.22 0.97 19.01
C ARG A 308 10.64 2.19 18.27
N PRO A 309 10.16 2.03 17.02
CA PRO A 309 9.44 3.10 16.33
C PRO A 309 8.21 3.53 17.12
N HIS A 310 8.00 4.84 17.21
CA HIS A 310 6.79 5.43 17.80
C HIS A 310 6.24 6.54 16.91
N ASN A 311 4.92 6.76 16.98
CA ASN A 311 4.29 7.79 16.17
C ASN A 311 4.53 9.18 16.76
N VAL A 312 4.86 10.13 15.89
CA VAL A 312 4.91 11.56 16.21
C VAL A 312 3.49 12.11 16.25
N PRO A 313 3.03 12.71 17.37
CA PRO A 313 1.70 13.32 17.44
C PRO A 313 1.55 14.49 16.46
N ALA A 314 0.42 14.55 15.75
CA ALA A 314 0.12 15.64 14.84
C ALA A 314 0.08 17.00 15.57
N GLY A 315 0.67 18.03 14.97
CA GLY A 315 0.69 19.39 15.49
C GLY A 315 1.62 19.62 16.69
N THR A 316 2.39 18.62 17.10
CA THR A 316 3.34 18.73 18.22
C THR A 316 4.78 18.67 17.71
N ARG A 317 5.61 19.63 18.11
CA ARG A 317 7.07 19.60 17.82
C ARG A 317 7.73 18.53 18.68
N VAL A 318 8.50 17.66 18.03
CA VAL A 318 9.32 16.64 18.67
C VAL A 318 10.78 16.89 18.31
N HIS A 319 11.65 16.97 19.31
CA HIS A 319 13.08 17.16 19.13
C HIS A 319 13.74 15.83 18.75
N VAL A 320 14.63 15.89 17.76
CA VAL A 320 15.34 14.73 17.21
C VAL A 320 16.85 14.96 17.27
N HIS A 321 17.58 13.87 17.47
CA HIS A 321 19.01 13.87 17.72
C HIS A 321 19.77 13.19 16.59
N ASP A 322 21.08 13.40 16.57
CA ASP A 322 21.99 12.70 15.65
C ASP A 322 21.82 11.18 15.74
N GLY A 323 21.59 10.54 14.60
CA GLY A 323 21.38 9.11 14.50
C GLY A 323 19.91 8.66 14.52
N ASP A 324 18.96 9.53 14.86
CA ASP A 324 17.53 9.23 14.82
C ASP A 324 17.04 9.06 13.38
N SER A 325 16.09 8.15 13.15
CA SER A 325 15.47 7.94 11.84
C SER A 325 13.99 8.26 11.85
N VAL A 326 13.53 8.93 10.80
CA VAL A 326 12.16 9.36 10.61
C VAL A 326 11.62 8.71 9.36
N GLN A 327 10.50 8.02 9.49
CA GLN A 327 9.77 7.40 8.38
C GLN A 327 8.49 8.17 8.09
N ILE A 328 8.32 8.54 6.81
CA ILE A 328 7.17 9.26 6.27
C ILE A 328 6.65 8.54 5.02
N GLY A 329 5.49 7.91 5.13
CA GLY A 329 5.00 7.01 4.09
C GLY A 329 5.99 5.86 3.80
N SER A 330 6.46 5.76 2.55
CA SER A 330 7.47 4.78 2.12
C SER A 330 8.91 5.31 2.14
N ARG A 331 9.13 6.57 2.54
CA ARG A 331 10.45 7.22 2.56
C ARG A 331 10.97 7.27 3.98
N THR A 332 12.29 7.17 4.12
CA THR A 332 12.98 7.30 5.41
C THR A 332 14.12 8.29 5.27
N PHE A 333 14.35 9.10 6.30
CA PHE A 333 15.55 9.90 6.42
C PHE A 333 16.13 9.79 7.83
N ARG A 334 17.44 9.96 7.94
CA ARG A 334 18.17 9.96 9.21
C ARG A 334 18.67 11.36 9.52
N ILE A 335 18.63 11.74 10.78
CA ILE A 335 19.28 12.95 11.26
C ILE A 335 20.77 12.68 11.37
N THR A 336 21.60 13.45 10.69
CA THR A 336 23.05 13.39 10.81
C THR A 336 23.60 14.76 11.16
N SER A 337 24.54 14.83 12.10
CA SER A 337 25.22 16.06 12.48
C SER A 337 26.66 16.00 12.02
N GLN A 338 26.97 16.63 10.88
CA GLN A 338 28.35 16.70 10.39
C GLN A 338 29.12 17.81 11.10
N GLU A 339 30.31 17.48 11.60
CA GLU A 339 31.31 18.46 11.99
C GLU A 339 31.88 19.03 10.70
N THR A 340 31.65 20.32 10.46
CA THR A 340 32.25 20.99 9.31
C THR A 340 33.70 21.27 9.67
N ASP A 341 34.58 20.31 9.37
CA ASP A 341 36.02 20.57 9.41
C ASP A 341 36.38 21.50 8.25
N LYS A 342 37.34 22.38 8.52
CA LYS A 342 37.73 23.50 7.64
C LYS A 342 38.18 23.07 6.24
#